data_AF-A0A2H3BQR3-F1
#
_entry.id   AF-A0A2H3BQR3-F1
#
_cell.length_a   1.000
_cell.length_b   1.000
_cell.length_c   1.000
_cell.angle_alpha   90.00
_cell.angle_beta   90.00
_cell.angle_gamma   90.00
#
_symmetry.space_group_name_H-M   'P 1'
#
loop_
_entity.id
_entity.type
_entity.pdbx_description
1 polymer ?
#
loop_
_entity_poly.entity_id
_entity_poly.type
_entity_poly.pdbx_seq_one_letter_code
_entity_poly.pdbx_strand_id
1 'polypeptide(L)'
;MIALSYEAIPFPITVSRRQEDIGTYEAPLSPNEFGPATLMEMFGNHDPVFNLVFYKRGTKVANMIQRMDLGAMKEIFEMGHGKGEIYVLTSLDEFGLKKRIVRWRMGKERVKKMKTEKWVFMTYRIDCHEIGSSVIADKWVEVVN
;
A
#
# COMPACT_ATOMS: atom_id res chain seq x y z
N MET A 1 -20.18 -7.20 5.53
CA MET A 1 -20.79 -7.56 4.23
C MET A 1 -19.86 -8.59 3.60
N ILE A 2 -20.32 -9.83 3.44
CA ILE A 2 -19.54 -10.95 2.90
C ILE A 2 -19.74 -10.95 1.40
N ALA A 3 -18.66 -10.75 0.64
CA ALA A 3 -18.65 -10.97 -0.80
C ALA A 3 -17.49 -11.92 -1.12
N LEU A 4 -17.86 -13.10 -1.60
CA LEU A 4 -16.98 -14.02 -2.32
C LEU A 4 -17.24 -13.74 -3.82
N SER A 5 -16.29 -13.13 -4.49
CA SER A 5 -16.14 -13.26 -5.94
C SER A 5 -14.69 -13.05 -6.31
N TYR A 6 -14.32 -13.64 -7.45
CA TYR A 6 -13.20 -13.20 -8.27
C TYR A 6 -13.12 -11.66 -8.32
N GLU A 7 -11.91 -11.15 -8.48
CA GLU A 7 -11.49 -9.74 -8.38
C GLU A 7 -11.23 -9.24 -6.95
N ALA A 8 -9.94 -9.11 -6.65
CA ALA A 8 -9.34 -8.32 -5.59
C ALA A 8 -9.92 -8.43 -4.16
N ILE A 9 -9.53 -9.48 -3.44
CA ILE A 9 -8.99 -9.30 -2.07
C ILE A 9 -7.76 -10.20 -1.91
N PRO A 10 -6.54 -9.74 -2.27
CA PRO A 10 -5.34 -10.39 -1.80
C PRO A 10 -5.18 -10.01 -0.33
N PHE A 11 -6.05 -10.50 0.54
CA PHE A 11 -5.76 -10.55 1.97
C PHE A 11 -6.37 -11.87 2.42
N PRO A 12 -5.56 -12.89 2.75
CA PRO A 12 -5.97 -13.69 3.88
C PRO A 12 -6.03 -12.71 5.04
N ILE A 13 -7.21 -12.15 5.29
CA ILE A 13 -7.55 -11.64 6.61
C ILE A 13 -7.46 -12.89 7.46
N THR A 14 -6.27 -13.15 8.01
CA THR A 14 -6.19 -13.89 9.23
C THR A 14 -7.02 -13.04 10.16
N VAL A 15 -8.23 -13.50 10.43
CA VAL A 15 -9.08 -12.98 11.50
C VAL A 15 -8.27 -13.27 12.76
N SER A 16 -7.24 -12.46 13.02
CA SER A 16 -6.57 -12.49 14.29
C SER A 16 -7.68 -12.11 15.25
N ARG A 17 -8.06 -13.08 16.09
CA ARG A 17 -9.28 -12.97 16.88
C ARG A 17 -9.15 -11.94 18.00
N ARG A 18 -7.96 -11.32 18.13
CA ARG A 18 -7.60 -10.39 19.20
C ARG A 18 -6.99 -9.13 18.63
N GLN A 19 -7.38 -8.01 19.23
CA GLN A 19 -6.89 -6.67 18.89
C GLN A 19 -5.37 -6.55 19.12
N GLU A 20 -4.81 -7.31 20.07
CA GLU A 20 -3.38 -7.34 20.40
C GLU A 20 -2.46 -7.84 19.25
N ASP A 21 -3.03 -8.58 18.30
CA ASP A 21 -2.33 -9.13 17.13
C ASP A 21 -2.22 -8.12 15.97
N ILE A 22 -2.94 -7.00 16.05
CA ILE A 22 -2.93 -5.94 15.04
C ILE A 22 -2.04 -4.81 15.54
N GLY A 23 -1.05 -4.42 14.72
CA GLY A 23 -0.20 -3.27 14.96
C GLY A 23 -0.58 -2.10 14.07
N THR A 24 -0.31 -0.89 14.55
CA THR A 24 -0.35 0.35 13.74
C THR A 24 1.06 0.62 13.25
N TYR A 25 1.22 0.85 11.95
CA TYR A 25 2.52 1.05 11.32
C TYR A 25 2.58 2.39 10.61
N GLU A 26 3.76 2.99 10.64
CA GLU A 26 4.09 4.21 9.92
C GLU A 26 5.29 4.01 9.02
N ALA A 27 5.33 4.80 7.95
CA ALA A 27 6.45 4.87 7.05
C ALA A 27 6.58 6.27 6.45
N PRO A 28 7.81 6.70 6.11
CA PRO A 28 8.04 8.00 5.52
C PRO A 28 7.39 8.09 4.13
N LEU A 29 6.80 9.24 3.86
CA LEU A 29 6.23 9.63 2.58
C LEU A 29 7.08 10.75 1.96
N SER A 30 7.30 10.71 0.65
CA SER A 30 7.97 11.77 -0.11
C SER A 30 6.94 12.58 -0.88
N PRO A 31 6.49 13.75 -0.39
CA PRO A 31 5.40 14.49 -1.03
C PRO A 31 5.75 15.01 -2.43
N ASN A 32 7.03 15.26 -2.69
CA ASN A 32 7.53 15.86 -3.94
C ASN A 32 7.29 14.99 -5.20
N GLU A 33 6.75 13.78 -5.02
CA GLU A 33 6.44 12.82 -6.08
C GLU A 33 5.01 12.98 -6.61
N PHE A 34 4.18 13.75 -5.90
CA PHE A 34 2.80 14.02 -6.30
C PHE A 34 2.68 15.35 -7.04
N GLY A 35 1.69 15.43 -7.93
CA GLY A 35 1.44 16.63 -8.71
C GLY A 35 0.96 17.80 -7.84
N PRO A 36 1.00 19.04 -8.39
CA PRO A 36 0.62 20.25 -7.65
C PRO A 36 -0.78 20.16 -7.03
N ALA A 37 -1.73 19.53 -7.72
CA ALA A 37 -3.11 19.41 -7.25
C ALA A 37 -3.25 18.51 -6.02
N THR A 38 -2.45 17.45 -5.94
CA THR A 38 -2.34 16.57 -4.77
C THR A 38 -1.64 17.28 -3.62
N LEU A 39 -0.51 17.94 -3.90
CA LEU A 39 0.27 18.67 -2.90
C LEU A 39 -0.47 19.83 -2.24
N MET A 40 -1.33 20.50 -3.00
CA MET A 40 -2.17 21.60 -2.50
C MET A 40 -3.38 21.10 -1.71
N GLU A 41 -3.55 19.79 -1.52
CA GLU A 41 -4.72 19.17 -0.86
C GLU A 41 -6.04 19.70 -1.47
N MET A 42 -6.03 20.04 -2.78
CA MET A 42 -7.23 20.56 -3.48
C MET A 42 -8.36 19.52 -3.50
N PHE A 43 -7.99 18.25 -3.34
CA PHE A 43 -8.86 17.14 -3.06
C PHE A 43 -8.59 16.76 -1.60
N GLY A 44 -9.60 16.85 -0.74
CA GLY A 44 -9.38 16.88 0.71
C GLY A 44 -8.65 15.64 1.27
N ASN A 45 -7.98 15.79 2.40
CA ASN A 45 -7.16 14.74 3.06
C ASN A 45 -7.90 13.45 3.47
N HIS A 46 -9.22 13.39 3.27
CA HIS A 46 -10.05 12.22 3.55
C HIS A 46 -10.50 11.50 2.29
N ASP A 47 -10.00 11.90 1.11
CA ASP A 47 -10.37 11.31 -0.16
C ASP A 47 -9.85 9.85 -0.19
N PRO A 48 -10.73 8.83 -0.26
CA PRO A 48 -10.36 7.42 -0.18
C PRO A 48 -9.72 6.90 -1.48
N VAL A 49 -8.86 7.73 -2.09
CA VAL A 49 -8.22 7.48 -3.39
C VAL A 49 -6.78 7.02 -3.25
N PHE A 50 -6.16 7.18 -2.07
CA PHE A 50 -4.82 6.68 -1.79
C PHE A 50 -4.83 5.22 -1.36
N ASN A 51 -4.00 4.43 -2.02
CA ASN A 51 -3.85 3.00 -1.78
C ASN A 51 -2.37 2.69 -1.53
N LEU A 52 -2.10 1.70 -0.68
CA LEU A 52 -0.78 1.11 -0.53
C LEU A 52 -0.71 -0.18 -1.35
N VAL A 53 0.18 -0.21 -2.34
CA VAL A 53 0.44 -1.38 -3.18
C VAL A 53 1.70 -2.06 -2.67
N PHE A 54 1.53 -3.16 -1.95
CA PHE A 54 2.61 -3.98 -1.44
C PHE A 54 3.02 -5.02 -2.48
N TYR A 55 4.32 -5.20 -2.69
CA TYR A 55 4.85 -6.24 -3.57
C TYR A 55 6.19 -6.76 -3.07
N LYS A 56 6.49 -8.01 -3.43
CA LYS A 56 7.76 -8.66 -3.07
C LYS A 56 8.85 -8.28 -4.08
N ARG A 57 10.03 -7.88 -3.61
CA ARG A 57 11.17 -7.56 -4.50
C ARG A 57 11.67 -8.82 -5.22
N GLY A 58 12.18 -8.63 -6.43
CA GLY A 58 12.76 -9.71 -7.25
C GLY A 58 11.74 -10.58 -7.99
N THR A 59 10.46 -10.22 -7.97
CA THR A 59 9.40 -10.86 -8.77
C THR A 59 9.25 -10.16 -10.13
N LYS A 60 8.57 -10.83 -11.08
CA LYS A 60 8.24 -10.24 -12.38
C LYS A 60 7.42 -8.95 -12.22
N VAL A 61 6.47 -8.98 -11.30
CA VAL A 61 5.68 -7.83 -10.86
C VAL A 61 6.55 -6.66 -10.40
N ALA A 62 7.54 -6.91 -9.55
CA ALA A 62 8.40 -5.86 -9.05
C ALA A 62 9.13 -5.13 -10.18
N ASN A 63 9.55 -5.86 -11.22
CA ASN A 63 10.18 -5.29 -12.40
C ASN A 63 9.20 -4.46 -13.24
N MET A 64 7.92 -4.84 -13.31
CA MET A 64 6.88 -4.07 -14.00
C MET A 64 6.60 -2.76 -13.26
N ILE A 65 6.42 -2.83 -11.93
CA ILE A 65 6.18 -1.66 -11.07
C ILE A 65 7.36 -0.69 -11.10
N GLN A 66 8.60 -1.19 -11.02
CA GLN A 66 9.81 -0.36 -11.05
C GLN A 66 10.01 0.39 -12.36
N ARG A 67 9.46 -0.11 -13.48
CA ARG A 67 9.50 0.58 -14.77
C ARG A 67 8.50 1.73 -14.85
N MET A 68 7.66 1.91 -13.83
CA MET A 68 6.61 2.95 -13.76
C MET A 68 5.76 3.01 -15.03
N ASP A 69 5.54 1.86 -15.67
CA ASP A 69 4.68 1.79 -16.83
C ASP A 69 3.23 1.89 -16.34
N LEU A 70 2.62 3.07 -16.52
CA LEU A 70 1.23 3.34 -16.17
C LEU A 70 0.27 2.34 -16.83
N GLY A 71 0.59 1.86 -18.04
CA GLY A 71 -0.15 0.80 -18.72
C GLY A 71 -0.06 -0.52 -17.95
N ALA A 72 1.13 -0.88 -17.50
CA ALA A 72 1.34 -2.06 -16.67
C ALA A 72 0.66 -1.94 -15.29
N MET A 73 0.57 -0.76 -14.70
CA MET A 73 -0.15 -0.56 -13.43
C MET A 73 -1.64 -0.78 -13.61
N LYS A 74 -2.24 -0.23 -14.68
CA LYS A 74 -3.63 -0.49 -15.03
C LYS A 74 -3.86 -1.98 -15.26
N GLU A 75 -2.98 -2.62 -16.02
CA GLU A 75 -3.01 -4.07 -16.26
C GLU A 75 -2.83 -4.89 -14.98
N ILE A 76 -2.04 -4.40 -14.02
CA ILE A 76 -1.83 -5.00 -12.70
C ILE A 76 -3.12 -5.04 -11.89
N PHE A 77 -3.85 -3.92 -11.88
CA PHE A 77 -5.09 -3.79 -11.14
C PHE A 77 -6.27 -4.48 -11.84
N GLU A 78 -6.32 -4.45 -13.18
CA GLU A 78 -7.44 -4.99 -13.97
C GLU A 78 -7.31 -6.50 -14.24
N MET A 79 -6.10 -7.01 -14.54
CA MET A 79 -5.92 -8.41 -14.98
C MET A 79 -5.50 -9.39 -13.88
N GLY A 80 -5.18 -8.90 -12.68
CA GLY A 80 -4.83 -9.75 -11.52
C GLY A 80 -3.53 -10.53 -11.70
N HIS A 81 -2.44 -10.04 -11.11
CA HIS A 81 -1.12 -10.66 -11.29
C HIS A 81 -0.73 -11.52 -10.10
N GLY A 82 -0.25 -12.74 -10.38
CA GLY A 82 0.53 -13.61 -9.49
C GLY A 82 -0.04 -13.78 -8.08
N LYS A 83 -0.66 -14.93 -7.79
CA LYS A 83 -1.20 -15.21 -6.44
C LYS A 83 -0.12 -15.03 -5.36
N GLY A 84 -0.25 -13.98 -4.56
CA GLY A 84 0.65 -13.68 -3.46
C GLY A 84 1.88 -12.83 -3.79
N GLU A 85 1.97 -12.24 -4.99
CA GLU A 85 3.06 -11.32 -5.36
C GLU A 85 2.71 -9.84 -5.14
N ILE A 86 1.42 -9.49 -5.18
CA ILE A 86 0.88 -8.14 -4.97
C ILE A 86 -0.24 -8.18 -3.94
N TYR A 87 -0.26 -7.19 -3.07
CA TYR A 87 -1.31 -6.93 -2.10
C TYR A 87 -1.69 -5.44 -2.17
N VAL A 88 -2.96 -5.11 -2.34
CA VAL A 88 -3.44 -3.71 -2.42
C VAL A 88 -4.25 -3.40 -1.19
N LEU A 89 -3.79 -2.45 -0.37
CA LEU A 89 -4.47 -1.99 0.84
C LEU A 89 -5.08 -0.61 0.60
N THR A 90 -6.38 -0.50 0.83
CA THR A 90 -7.16 0.72 0.58
C THR A 90 -7.60 1.41 1.88
N SER A 91 -7.66 0.67 3.00
CA SER A 91 -8.01 1.19 4.33
C SER A 91 -6.78 1.77 5.05
N LEU A 92 -6.40 3.01 4.70
CA LEU A 92 -5.35 3.76 5.39
C LEU A 92 -5.91 4.47 6.63
N ASP A 93 -5.13 4.54 7.70
CA ASP A 93 -5.50 5.31 8.89
C ASP A 93 -5.09 6.78 8.75
N GLU A 94 -3.96 7.06 8.09
CA GLU A 94 -3.52 8.43 7.78
C GLU A 94 -2.68 8.45 6.50
N PHE A 95 -2.96 9.40 5.61
CA PHE A 95 -2.10 9.75 4.49
C PHE A 95 -1.73 11.22 4.60
N GLY A 96 -0.69 11.50 5.38
CA GLY A 96 -0.34 12.87 5.78
C GLY A 96 0.73 13.48 4.89
N LEU A 97 0.34 14.19 3.82
CA LEU A 97 1.28 14.90 2.94
C LEU A 97 2.11 15.95 3.73
N LYS A 98 1.46 16.71 4.62
CA LYS A 98 2.13 17.68 5.50
C LYS A 98 3.06 17.02 6.52
N LYS A 99 2.59 15.96 7.18
CA LYS A 99 3.38 15.21 8.17
C LYS A 99 4.44 14.31 7.54
N ARG A 100 4.38 14.10 6.22
CA ARG A 100 5.25 13.22 5.44
C ARG A 100 5.26 11.78 5.94
N ILE A 101 4.09 11.30 6.34
CA ILE A 101 3.89 9.92 6.79
C ILE A 101 2.68 9.28 6.11
N VAL A 102 2.74 7.96 5.99
CA VAL A 102 1.56 7.12 5.77
C VAL A 102 1.42 6.16 6.95
N ARG A 103 0.19 5.99 7.43
CA ARG A 103 -0.17 5.12 8.56
C ARG A 103 -1.24 4.13 8.17
N TRP A 104 -1.07 2.87 8.58
CA TRP A 104 -2.04 1.80 8.36
C TRP A 104 -1.98 0.76 9.49
N ARG A 105 -3.02 -0.07 9.58
CA ARG A 105 -3.06 -1.23 10.48
C ARG A 105 -2.85 -2.53 9.73
N MET A 106 -2.10 -3.45 10.34
CA MET A 106 -1.85 -4.78 9.78
C MET A 106 -1.52 -5.78 10.90
N GLY A 107 -1.75 -7.09 10.65
CA GLY A 107 -1.35 -8.13 11.60
C GLY A 107 0.17 -8.17 11.82
N LYS A 108 0.61 -8.29 13.07
CA LYS A 108 2.03 -8.27 13.46
C LYS A 108 2.85 -9.39 12.81
N GLU A 109 2.32 -10.62 12.84
CA GLU A 109 2.95 -11.77 12.17
C GLU A 109 3.07 -11.56 10.66
N ARG A 110 2.09 -10.87 10.05
CA ARG A 110 2.14 -10.57 8.62
C ARG A 110 3.25 -9.57 8.31
N VAL A 111 3.36 -8.48 9.08
CA VAL A 111 4.44 -7.50 8.89
C VAL A 111 5.81 -8.14 9.13
N LYS A 112 5.95 -8.97 10.16
CA LYS A 112 7.17 -9.74 10.42
C LYS A 112 7.56 -10.60 9.22
N LYS A 113 6.62 -11.35 8.64
CA LYS A 113 6.84 -12.13 7.42
C LYS A 113 7.25 -11.25 6.24
N MET A 114 6.57 -10.11 6.05
CA MET A 114 6.85 -9.19 4.95
C MET A 114 8.24 -8.52 5.07
N LYS A 115 8.70 -8.22 6.29
CA LYS A 115 10.07 -7.77 6.55
C LYS A 115 11.09 -8.84 6.16
N THR A 116 10.91 -10.08 6.64
CA THR A 116 11.79 -11.21 6.29
C THR A 116 11.87 -11.46 4.78
N GLU A 117 10.72 -11.35 4.10
CA GLU A 117 10.62 -11.56 2.65
C GLU A 117 11.01 -10.32 1.82
N LYS A 118 11.51 -9.24 2.45
CA LYS A 118 11.98 -8.01 1.80
C LYS A 118 10.93 -7.35 0.92
N TRP A 119 9.70 -7.28 1.43
CA TRP A 119 8.61 -6.58 0.78
C TRP A 119 8.86 -5.08 0.71
N VAL A 120 8.18 -4.44 -0.22
CA VAL A 120 8.08 -3.00 -0.35
C VAL A 120 6.61 -2.63 -0.54
N PHE A 121 6.27 -1.39 -0.27
CA PHE A 121 5.02 -0.81 -0.78
C PHE A 121 5.32 0.42 -1.62
N MET A 122 4.39 0.81 -2.47
CA MET A 122 4.32 2.16 -3.02
C MET A 122 2.94 2.75 -2.75
N THR A 123 2.86 4.07 -2.74
CA THR A 123 1.59 4.79 -2.64
C THR A 123 1.02 5.01 -4.04
N TYR A 124 -0.27 4.77 -4.22
CA TYR A 124 -0.95 4.92 -5.49
C TYR A 124 -2.26 5.67 -5.31
N ARG A 125 -2.39 6.78 -6.02
CA ARG A 125 -3.60 7.61 -6.06
C ARG A 125 -4.42 7.23 -7.30
N ILE A 126 -5.58 6.62 -7.09
CA ILE A 126 -6.32 5.92 -8.15
C ILE A 126 -7.03 6.84 -9.14
N ASP A 127 -7.52 8.00 -8.69
CA ASP A 127 -8.31 8.94 -9.50
C ASP A 127 -7.48 9.69 -10.55
N CYS A 128 -6.19 9.87 -10.30
CA CYS A 128 -5.27 10.54 -11.22
C CYS A 128 -4.01 9.73 -11.56
N HIS A 129 -3.98 8.45 -11.16
CA HIS A 129 -2.89 7.50 -11.41
C HIS A 129 -1.49 7.97 -10.93
N GLU A 130 -1.42 8.79 -9.89
CA GLU A 130 -0.12 9.21 -9.32
C GLU A 130 0.50 8.11 -8.47
N ILE A 131 1.81 7.92 -8.62
CA ILE A 131 2.57 6.87 -7.95
C ILE A 131 3.69 7.54 -7.14
N GLY A 132 3.77 7.21 -5.85
CA GLY A 132 4.91 7.57 -5.01
C GLY A 132 6.00 6.49 -5.03
N SER A 133 7.16 6.85 -4.52
CA SER A 133 8.31 5.95 -4.42
C SER A 133 8.05 4.75 -3.54
N SER A 134 8.75 3.67 -3.87
CA SER A 134 8.68 2.45 -3.09
C SER A 134 9.38 2.60 -1.74
N VAL A 135 8.71 2.21 -0.66
CA VAL A 135 9.23 2.18 0.70
C VAL A 135 9.48 0.74 1.12
N ILE A 136 10.74 0.44 1.48
CA ILE A 136 11.15 -0.89 1.94
C ILE A 136 10.62 -1.22 3.34
N ALA A 137 10.33 -2.50 3.58
CA ALA A 137 9.77 -2.97 4.84
C ALA A 137 10.59 -2.63 6.09
N ASP A 138 11.90 -2.44 5.95
CA ASP A 138 12.78 -2.03 7.05
C ASP A 138 12.46 -0.63 7.57
N LYS A 139 11.84 0.23 6.74
CA LYS A 139 11.41 1.58 7.11
C LYS A 139 10.02 1.61 7.77
N TRP A 140 9.34 0.48 7.89
CA TRP A 140 8.02 0.41 8.53
C TRP A 140 8.19 0.29 10.04
N VAL A 141 7.72 1.29 10.77
CA VAL A 141 7.86 1.37 12.23
C VAL A 141 6.50 1.11 12.86
N GLU A 142 6.45 0.20 13.83
CA GLU A 142 5.24 0.01 14.64
C GLU A 142 5.14 1.17 15.64
N VAL A 143 3.99 1.84 15.68
CA VAL A 143 3.72 2.93 16.61
C VAL A 143 2.70 2.48 17.66
N VAL A 144 2.99 2.80 18.91
CA VAL A 144 2.08 2.58 20.03
C VAL A 144 1.31 3.88 20.23
N ASN A 145 -0.01 3.83 20.04
CA ASN A 145 -0.90 4.94 20.39
C ASN A 145 -1.14 4.99 21.90
#